data_AF-A0A1Q3WWE3-F1
#
_entry.id   AF-A0A1Q3WWE3-F1
#
_cell.length_a   1.000
_cell.length_b   1.000
_cell.length_c   1.000
_cell.angle_alpha   90.00
_cell.angle_beta   90.00
_cell.angle_gamma   90.00
#
_symmetry.space_group_name_H-M   'P 1'
#
loop_
_entity.id
_entity.type
_entity.pdbx_description
1 polymer ?
#
loop_
_entity_poly.entity_id
_entity_poly.type
_entity_poly.pdbx_seq_one_letter_code
_entity_poly.pdbx_strand_id
1 'polypeptide(L)'
;MLFAVITVNFTVLTVASIHTLQDVIKEKIKENFKMEHHGKKLKQIAKEQGFDIQRLADALEMHRVTVEGDFKAEKLTRRILKKYVSILDIDMDLFFKGEPQAVAPSDASKVEKLQAEIIYWQRKYIDLQERFFPNAAQLV
;
A
#
# COMPACT_ATOMS: atom_id res chain seq x y z
N MET A 1 -33.25 -7.46 50.53
CA MET A 1 -33.16 -7.51 49.06
C MET A 1 -32.91 -6.10 48.48
N LEU A 2 -31.76 -5.47 48.77
CA LEU A 2 -31.44 -4.12 48.24
C LEU A 2 -30.06 -4.02 47.58
N PHE A 3 -29.19 -5.01 47.75
CA PHE A 3 -27.83 -4.99 47.22
C PHE A 3 -27.69 -5.49 45.78
N ALA A 4 -28.72 -6.12 45.20
CA ALA A 4 -28.65 -6.63 43.83
C ALA A 4 -29.04 -5.60 42.75
N VAL A 5 -29.90 -4.62 43.09
CA VAL A 5 -30.43 -3.66 42.10
C VAL A 5 -29.42 -2.55 41.78
N ILE A 6 -28.56 -2.18 42.73
CA ILE A 6 -27.55 -1.12 42.53
C ILE A 6 -26.41 -1.62 41.63
N THR A 7 -25.99 -2.88 41.78
CA THR A 7 -24.87 -3.45 41.02
C THR A 7 -25.20 -3.63 39.54
N VAL A 8 -26.44 -3.97 39.21
CA VAL A 8 -26.90 -4.14 37.81
C VAL A 8 -26.98 -2.77 37.10
N ASN A 9 -27.41 -1.71 37.78
CA ASN A 9 -27.48 -0.39 37.17
C ASN A 9 -26.09 0.22 36.91
N PHE A 10 -25.09 -0.05 37.75
CA PHE A 10 -23.74 0.47 37.56
C PHE A 10 -22.99 -0.22 36.41
N THR A 11 -23.22 -1.53 36.20
CA THR A 11 -22.63 -2.26 35.06
C THR A 11 -23.30 -1.90 33.74
N VAL A 12 -24.62 -1.68 33.70
CA VAL A 12 -25.31 -1.24 32.48
C VAL A 12 -24.89 0.18 32.06
N LEU A 13 -24.70 1.10 33.02
CA LEU A 13 -24.26 2.47 32.73
C LEU A 13 -22.82 2.53 32.18
N THR A 14 -21.92 1.68 32.70
CA THR A 14 -20.53 1.62 32.24
C THR A 14 -20.41 0.97 30.86
N VAL A 15 -21.18 -0.07 30.56
CA VAL A 15 -21.16 -0.73 29.24
C VAL A 15 -21.74 0.18 28.14
N ALA A 16 -22.82 0.91 28.43
CA ALA A 16 -23.39 1.88 27.49
C ALA A 16 -22.43 3.06 27.19
N SER A 17 -21.66 3.49 28.20
CA SER A 17 -20.62 4.52 28.04
C SER A 17 -19.41 4.02 27.23
N ILE A 18 -19.03 2.75 27.37
CA ILE A 18 -17.94 2.14 26.58
C ILE A 18 -18.34 1.98 25.10
N HIS A 19 -19.56 1.55 24.80
CA HIS A 19 -20.02 1.42 23.40
C HIS A 19 -20.12 2.78 22.69
N THR A 20 -20.66 3.80 23.35
CA THR A 20 -20.72 5.16 22.78
C THR A 20 -19.31 5.74 22.55
N LEU A 21 -18.36 5.49 23.45
CA LEU A 21 -16.96 5.87 23.23
C LEU A 21 -16.32 5.09 22.08
N GLN A 22 -16.62 3.80 21.93
CA GLN A 22 -16.12 3.01 20.79
C GLN A 22 -16.65 3.50 19.45
N ASP A 23 -17.91 3.93 19.38
CA ASP A 23 -18.50 4.45 18.14
C ASP A 23 -17.95 5.84 17.79
N VAL A 24 -17.76 6.73 18.78
CA VAL A 24 -17.08 8.02 18.58
C VAL A 24 -15.63 7.81 18.13
N ILE A 25 -14.91 6.85 18.72
CA ILE A 25 -13.54 6.51 18.31
C ILE A 25 -13.54 5.93 16.89
N LYS A 26 -14.47 5.05 16.53
CA LYS A 26 -14.61 4.51 15.17
C LYS A 26 -14.92 5.60 14.15
N GLU A 27 -15.83 6.53 14.44
CA GLU A 27 -16.13 7.66 13.54
C GLU A 27 -14.90 8.58 13.38
N LYS A 28 -14.21 8.89 14.47
CA LYS A 28 -13.00 9.73 14.44
C LYS A 28 -11.81 9.07 13.75
N ILE A 29 -11.73 7.73 13.78
CA ILE A 29 -10.77 6.94 12.99
C ILE A 29 -11.20 6.87 11.52
N LYS A 30 -12.50 6.74 11.24
CA LYS A 30 -13.05 6.69 9.87
C LYS A 30 -12.87 8.02 9.12
N GLU A 31 -12.98 9.15 9.81
CA GLU A 31 -12.67 10.47 9.22
C GLU A 31 -11.17 10.63 8.93
N ASN A 32 -10.28 10.10 9.77
CA ASN A 32 -8.83 10.17 9.55
C ASN A 32 -8.32 9.22 8.45
N PHE A 33 -9.09 8.18 8.10
CA PHE A 33 -8.75 7.21 7.05
C PHE A 33 -9.45 7.46 5.71
N LYS A 34 -9.87 8.70 5.43
CA LYS A 34 -10.26 9.07 4.07
C LYS A 34 -8.99 9.12 3.23
N MET A 35 -8.57 7.96 2.72
CA MET A 35 -7.40 7.81 1.85
C MET A 35 -7.47 8.87 0.76
N GLU A 36 -6.52 9.80 0.79
CA GLU A 36 -6.51 10.94 -0.10
C GLU A 36 -6.36 10.41 -1.53
N HIS A 37 -7.35 10.66 -2.38
CA HIS A 37 -7.34 10.12 -3.74
C HIS A 37 -6.36 10.92 -4.61
N HIS A 38 -5.15 10.40 -4.79
CA HIS A 38 -4.04 11.10 -5.44
C HIS A 38 -4.38 11.57 -6.86
N GLY A 39 -5.09 10.77 -7.65
CA GLY A 39 -5.50 11.16 -9.00
C GLY A 39 -6.41 12.40 -9.02
N LYS A 40 -7.30 12.56 -8.04
CA LYS A 40 -8.16 13.75 -7.91
C LYS A 40 -7.34 14.99 -7.52
N LYS A 41 -6.39 14.83 -6.60
CA LYS A 41 -5.44 15.87 -6.20
C LYS A 41 -4.61 16.35 -7.39
N LEU A 42 -4.04 15.43 -8.16
CA LEU A 42 -3.28 15.74 -9.37
C LEU A 42 -4.13 16.47 -10.42
N LYS A 43 -5.37 16.00 -10.65
CA LYS A 43 -6.31 16.65 -11.57
C LYS A 43 -6.64 18.08 -11.13
N GLN A 44 -6.79 18.32 -9.83
CA GLN A 44 -7.05 19.65 -9.29
C GLN A 44 -5.87 20.59 -9.56
N ILE A 45 -4.64 20.16 -9.25
CA ILE A 45 -3.42 20.94 -9.51
C ILE A 45 -3.29 21.28 -11.00
N ALA A 46 -3.50 20.28 -11.88
CA ALA A 46 -3.45 20.50 -13.33
C ALA A 46 -4.48 21.56 -13.78
N LYS A 47 -5.69 21.51 -13.22
CA LYS A 47 -6.75 22.49 -13.51
C LYS A 47 -6.43 23.88 -12.99
N GLU A 48 -5.86 24.00 -11.79
CA GLU A 48 -5.44 25.27 -11.19
C GLU A 48 -4.39 25.99 -12.05
N GLN A 49 -3.57 25.21 -12.78
CA GLN A 49 -2.58 25.74 -13.72
C GLN A 49 -3.12 25.94 -15.14
N GLY A 50 -4.42 25.70 -15.37
CA GLY A 50 -5.07 25.93 -16.66
C GLY A 50 -4.81 24.84 -17.71
N PHE A 51 -4.33 23.67 -17.30
CA PHE A 51 -4.20 22.52 -18.20
C PHE A 51 -5.51 21.75 -18.31
N ASP A 52 -5.95 21.51 -19.55
CA ASP A 52 -6.94 20.48 -19.87
C ASP A 52 -6.23 19.14 -20.11
N ILE A 53 -6.95 18.02 -20.00
CA ILE A 53 -6.40 16.66 -20.13
C ILE A 53 -5.68 16.48 -21.46
N GLN A 54 -6.26 16.98 -22.56
CA GLN A 54 -5.62 16.88 -23.88
C GLN A 54 -4.32 17.67 -23.93
N ARG A 55 -4.33 18.92 -23.45
CA ARG A 55 -3.12 19.77 -23.42
C ARG A 55 -2.02 19.19 -22.54
N LEU A 56 -2.40 18.59 -21.41
CA LEU A 56 -1.44 17.94 -20.51
C LEU A 56 -0.86 16.67 -21.14
N ALA A 57 -1.69 15.90 -21.85
CA ALA A 57 -1.25 14.72 -22.59
C ALA A 57 -0.26 15.09 -23.70
N ASP A 58 -0.56 16.15 -24.46
CA ASP A 58 0.30 16.67 -25.50
C ASP A 58 1.64 17.17 -24.92
N ALA A 59 1.60 17.91 -23.80
CA ALA A 59 2.80 18.42 -23.14
C ALA A 59 3.68 17.32 -22.52
N LEU A 60 3.09 16.18 -22.14
CA LEU A 60 3.80 15.01 -21.61
C LEU A 60 4.25 14.02 -22.69
N GLU A 61 3.89 14.24 -23.95
CA GLU A 61 4.06 13.27 -25.05
C GLU A 61 3.43 11.90 -24.71
N MET A 62 2.27 11.92 -24.05
CA MET A 62 1.56 10.72 -23.59
C MET A 62 0.16 10.64 -24.19
N HIS A 63 -0.40 9.43 -24.27
CA HIS A 63 -1.77 9.26 -24.72
C HIS A 63 -2.77 9.81 -23.69
N ARG A 64 -3.82 10.50 -24.14
CA ARG A 64 -4.87 11.09 -23.30
C ARG A 64 -5.45 10.09 -22.29
N VAL A 65 -5.67 8.85 -22.72
CA VAL A 65 -6.21 7.77 -21.87
C VAL A 65 -5.30 7.45 -20.69
N THR A 66 -3.98 7.57 -20.84
CA THR A 66 -3.03 7.33 -19.76
C THR A 66 -3.15 8.42 -18.70
N VAL A 67 -3.23 9.69 -19.11
CA VAL A 67 -3.44 10.83 -18.19
C VAL A 67 -4.79 10.71 -17.47
N GLU A 68 -5.84 10.29 -18.18
CA GLU A 68 -7.15 10.05 -17.58
C GLU A 68 -7.12 8.88 -16.57
N GLY A 69 -6.37 7.83 -16.87
CA GLY A 69 -6.10 6.72 -15.95
C GLY A 69 -5.42 7.20 -14.67
N ASP A 70 -4.37 8.01 -14.81
CA ASP A 70 -3.64 8.59 -13.68
C ASP A 70 -4.54 9.50 -12.82
N PHE A 71 -5.47 10.25 -13.43
CA PHE A 71 -6.45 11.06 -12.70
C PHE A 71 -7.51 10.24 -11.95
N LYS A 72 -7.79 9.02 -12.42
CA LYS A 72 -8.72 8.08 -11.77
C LYS A 72 -8.02 7.18 -10.76
N ALA A 73 -6.69 7.21 -10.67
CA ALA A 73 -5.94 6.38 -9.73
C ALA A 73 -6.14 6.84 -8.28
N GLU A 74 -6.55 5.93 -7.41
CA GLU A 74 -6.69 6.20 -5.97
C GLU A 74 -5.34 6.53 -5.35
N LYS A 75 -4.30 5.77 -5.71
CA LYS A 75 -2.90 6.04 -5.33
C LYS A 75 -2.01 6.13 -6.56
N LEU A 76 -1.22 7.20 -6.60
CA LEU A 76 -0.16 7.39 -7.59
C LEU A 76 1.19 7.00 -7.00
N THR A 77 2.02 6.34 -7.82
CA THR A 77 3.43 6.08 -7.45
C THR A 77 4.28 7.32 -7.69
N ARG A 78 5.37 7.49 -6.91
CA ARG A 78 6.35 8.57 -7.13
C ARG A 78 6.91 8.58 -8.57
N ARG A 79 7.06 7.41 -9.19
CA ARG A 79 7.51 7.28 -10.60
C ARG A 79 6.53 7.92 -11.59
N ILE A 80 5.23 7.74 -11.39
CA ILE A 80 4.21 8.34 -12.25
C ILE A 80 4.19 9.85 -12.01
N LEU A 81 4.13 10.29 -10.75
CA LEU A 81 4.08 11.71 -10.40
C LEU A 81 5.28 12.49 -10.94
N LYS A 82 6.48 11.89 -10.95
CA LYS A 82 7.72 12.51 -11.48
C LYS A 82 7.57 13.05 -12.91
N LYS A 83 6.72 12.43 -13.73
CA LYS A 83 6.45 12.91 -15.11
C LYS A 83 5.74 14.26 -15.11
N TYR A 84 4.87 14.48 -14.13
CA TYR A 84 4.06 15.68 -13.98
C TYR A 84 4.82 16.82 -13.29
N VAL A 85 5.83 16.51 -12.47
CA VAL A 85 6.60 17.49 -11.68
C VAL A 85 7.16 18.61 -12.56
N SER A 86 7.73 18.29 -13.72
CA SER A 86 8.37 19.29 -14.59
C SER A 86 7.38 20.23 -15.28
N ILE A 87 6.13 19.79 -15.50
CA ILE A 87 5.12 20.57 -16.21
C ILE A 87 4.24 21.31 -15.23
N LEU A 88 3.90 20.65 -14.13
CA LEU A 88 2.96 21.15 -13.13
C LEU A 88 3.66 21.77 -11.91
N ASP A 89 4.98 21.95 -11.94
CA ASP A 89 5.78 22.52 -10.83
C ASP A 89 5.41 21.93 -9.44
N ILE A 90 5.21 20.61 -9.39
CA ILE A 90 4.73 19.91 -8.19
C ILE A 90 5.92 19.56 -7.30
N ASP A 91 5.89 20.03 -6.06
CA ASP A 91 6.76 19.48 -5.01
C ASP A 91 6.29 18.08 -4.61
N MET A 92 7.13 17.07 -4.87
CA MET A 92 6.82 15.67 -4.57
C MET A 92 6.61 15.41 -3.08
N ASP A 93 7.40 16.03 -2.21
CA ASP A 93 7.31 15.78 -0.78
C ASP A 93 6.09 16.48 -0.17
N LEU A 94 5.71 17.63 -0.72
CA LEU A 94 4.44 18.26 -0.40
C LEU A 94 3.24 17.43 -0.89
N PHE A 95 3.34 16.84 -2.08
CA PHE A 95 2.25 16.04 -2.65
C PHE A 95 1.92 14.80 -1.80
N PHE A 96 2.94 14.10 -1.31
CA PHE A 96 2.81 12.90 -0.47
C PHE A 96 2.84 13.20 1.04
N LYS A 97 2.73 14.46 1.46
CA LYS A 97 2.81 14.86 2.86
C LYS A 97 1.71 14.18 3.68
N GLY A 98 2.10 13.41 4.70
CA GLY A 98 1.17 12.70 5.59
C GLY A 98 0.92 11.24 5.21
N GLU A 99 1.41 10.77 4.06
CA GLU A 99 1.44 9.34 3.79
C GLU A 99 2.64 8.67 4.48
N PRO A 100 2.47 7.49 5.10
CA PRO A 100 3.61 6.67 5.46
C PRO A 100 4.38 6.37 4.18
N GLN A 101 5.67 6.72 4.13
CA GLN A 101 6.53 6.33 3.01
C GLN A 101 6.34 4.83 2.81
N ALA A 102 5.73 4.45 1.69
CA ALA A 102 5.66 3.07 1.29
C ALA A 102 7.10 2.64 1.02
N VAL A 103 7.73 2.06 2.05
CA VAL A 103 8.99 1.35 1.91
C VAL A 103 8.73 0.36 0.79
N ALA A 104 9.42 0.52 -0.34
CA ALA A 104 9.30 -0.40 -1.45
C ALA A 104 9.44 -1.81 -0.87
N PRO A 105 8.56 -2.77 -1.20
CA PRO A 105 8.72 -4.13 -0.72
C PRO A 105 10.12 -4.57 -1.14
N SER A 106 10.99 -4.73 -0.15
CA SER A 106 12.38 -5.06 -0.38
C SER A 106 12.42 -6.31 -1.26
N ASP A 107 13.07 -6.21 -2.42
CA ASP A 107 13.27 -7.35 -3.33
C ASP A 107 14.04 -8.49 -2.62
N ALA A 108 14.59 -8.25 -1.42
CA ALA A 108 15.10 -9.28 -0.51
C ALA A 108 14.12 -10.44 -0.33
N SER A 109 12.80 -10.19 -0.23
CA SER A 109 11.82 -11.29 -0.05
C SER A 109 11.71 -12.20 -1.27
N LYS A 110 11.96 -11.68 -2.48
CA LYS A 110 12.00 -12.52 -3.70
C LYS A 110 13.31 -13.27 -3.80
N VAL A 111 14.42 -12.62 -3.46
CA VAL A 111 15.76 -13.24 -3.44
C VAL A 111 15.82 -14.38 -2.43
N GLU A 112 15.28 -14.18 -1.22
CA GLU A 112 15.19 -15.21 -0.17
C GLU A 112 14.37 -16.42 -0.62
N LYS A 113 13.23 -16.21 -1.30
CA LYS A 113 12.40 -17.30 -1.84
C LYS A 113 13.12 -18.10 -2.92
N LEU A 114 13.77 -17.42 -3.85
CA LEU A 114 14.57 -18.05 -4.91
C LEU A 114 15.74 -18.84 -4.31
N GLN A 115 16.40 -18.30 -3.29
CA GLN A 115 17.51 -18.97 -2.62
C GLN A 115 17.05 -20.22 -1.85
N ALA A 116 15.90 -20.16 -1.18
CA ALA A 116 15.31 -21.32 -0.52
C ALA A 116 14.94 -22.44 -1.52
N GLU A 117 14.41 -22.07 -2.69
CA GLU A 117 14.06 -23.01 -3.75
C GLU A 117 15.28 -23.69 -4.36
N ILE A 118 16.37 -22.95 -4.62
CA ILE A 118 17.64 -23.51 -5.09
C ILE A 118 18.20 -24.52 -4.09
N ILE A 119 18.23 -24.19 -2.80
CA ILE A 119 18.72 -25.08 -1.74
C ILE A 119 17.87 -26.36 -1.67
N TYR A 120 16.54 -26.23 -1.80
CA TYR A 120 15.64 -27.36 -1.80
C TYR A 120 15.92 -28.33 -2.95
N TRP A 121 16.07 -27.82 -4.17
CA TRP A 121 16.36 -28.66 -5.33
C TRP A 121 17.74 -29.30 -5.25
N GLN A 122 18.76 -28.57 -4.77
CA GLN A 122 20.10 -29.15 -4.55
C GLN A 122 20.06 -30.34 -3.58
N ARG A 123 19.36 -30.21 -2.45
CA ARG A 123 19.21 -31.31 -1.48
C ARG A 123 18.47 -32.50 -2.08
N LYS A 124 17.41 -32.24 -2.84
CA LYS A 124 16.64 -33.29 -3.52
C LYS A 124 17.47 -34.02 -4.58
N TYR A 125 18.31 -33.30 -5.32
CA TYR A 125 19.22 -33.91 -6.30
C TYR A 125 20.30 -34.78 -5.63
N ILE A 126 20.86 -34.34 -4.50
CA ILE A 126 21.83 -35.13 -3.73
C ILE A 126 21.20 -36.43 -3.22
N ASP A 127 20.01 -36.38 -2.61
CA ASP A 127 19.29 -37.57 -2.14
C ASP A 127 18.94 -38.54 -3.28
N LEU A 128 18.59 -38.01 -4.46
CA LEU A 128 18.38 -38.84 -5.65
C LEU A 128 19.69 -39.48 -6.15
N GLN A 129 20.80 -38.74 -6.16
CA GLN A 129 22.10 -39.29 -6.56
C GLN A 129 22.56 -40.41 -5.62
N GLU A 130 22.41 -40.23 -4.30
CA GLU A 130 22.76 -41.25 -3.31
C GLU A 130 21.93 -42.54 -3.46
N ARG A 131 20.65 -42.42 -3.83
CA ARG A 131 19.75 -43.57 -4.01
C ARG A 131 19.95 -44.32 -5.32
N PHE A 132 20.23 -43.62 -6.42
CA PHE A 132 20.27 -44.23 -7.75
C PHE A 132 21.69 -44.51 -8.26
N PHE A 133 22.72 -43.88 -7.68
CA PHE A 133 24.12 -44.05 -8.10
C PHE A 133 25.08 -44.10 -6.90
N PRO A 134 24.95 -45.08 -5.98
CA PRO A 134 25.77 -45.15 -4.77
C PRO A 134 27.30 -45.23 -4.99
N ASN A 135 27.76 -45.58 -6.21
CA ASN A 135 29.18 -45.67 -6.56
C ASN A 135 29.74 -44.48 -7.38
N ALA A 136 28.94 -43.45 -7.71
CA ALA A 136 29.45 -42.30 -8.48
C ALA A 136 30.32 -41.35 -7.64
N ALA A 137 30.21 -41.38 -6.31
CA ALA A 137 30.98 -40.55 -5.39
C ALA A 137 32.39 -41.09 -5.07
N GLN A 138 32.78 -42.26 -5.58
CA GLN A 138 34.06 -42.91 -5.28
C GLN A 138 35.17 -42.65 -6.34
N LEU A 139 34.93 -41.78 -7.33
CA LEU A 139 35.87 -41.50 -8.43
C LEU A 139 36.50 -40.09 -8.37
N VAL A 140 36.67 -39.52 -7.17
CA VAL A 140 37.48 -38.30 -6.95
C VAL A 140 38.58 -38.60 -5.93
#